data_AF-A0AAU7M0B4-F1
#
_entry.id   AF-A0AAU7M0B4-F1
#
_cell.length_a   1.000
_cell.length_b   1.000
_cell.length_c   1.000
_cell.angle_alpha   90.00
_cell.angle_beta   90.00
_cell.angle_gamma   90.00
#
_symmetry.space_group_name_H-M   'P 1'
#
loop_
_entity.id
_entity.type
_entity.pdbx_description
1 polymer ?
#
loop_
_entity_poly.entity_id
_entity_poly.type
_entity_poly.pdbx_seq_one_letter_code
_entity_poly.pdbx_strand_id
1 'polypeptide(L)'
;MAENEILDLKTSSRWRRTRAALAKPDLSVAAMAECAADNLQSELQRSLAQVFRKGQTLLTILQAVDEHPSAMRAAIRIFQDQQLARIARDAAKAAVTKDISTIAQCAADMLIDGLMKQALILANNNGCFQDRQRIEALESALTNEFSVRRSTLVAVIETSLQGQPVKKLKTVRKNRIPMTAGAAVLIPLAIVKRGGNHVPRPY
;
A
#
# COMPACT_ATOMS: atom_id res chain seq x y z
N MET A 1 -15.65 2.93 23.32
CA MET A 1 -14.49 2.01 23.30
C MET A 1 -14.19 1.53 21.87
N ALA A 2 -13.84 2.41 20.93
CA ALA A 2 -13.63 2.01 19.52
C ALA A 2 -12.61 2.90 18.77
N GLU A 3 -11.51 3.31 19.41
CA GLU A 3 -10.52 4.23 18.81
C GLU A 3 -9.14 3.62 18.53
N ASN A 4 -8.94 2.32 18.76
CA ASN A 4 -7.60 1.72 18.68
C ASN A 4 -7.30 0.96 17.38
N GLU A 5 -8.23 0.82 16.44
CA GLU A 5 -7.95 0.09 15.19
C GLU A 5 -7.15 0.96 14.20
N ILE A 6 -5.84 0.72 14.10
CA ILE A 6 -4.91 1.47 13.23
C ILE A 6 -5.15 1.19 11.72
N LEU A 7 -5.89 0.13 11.38
CA LEU A 7 -6.44 -0.18 10.07
C LEU A 7 -7.97 -0.31 10.13
N ASP A 8 -8.64 0.42 11.03
CA ASP A 8 -10.05 0.74 10.80
C ASP A 8 -10.22 1.45 9.46
N LEU A 9 -10.58 0.64 8.48
CA LEU A 9 -10.91 1.06 7.14
C LEU A 9 -12.07 2.07 7.21
N LYS A 10 -12.99 1.96 8.17
CA LYS A 10 -14.25 2.72 8.21
C LYS A 10 -14.10 4.18 8.68
N THR A 11 -12.95 4.59 9.25
CA THR A 11 -12.81 5.92 9.85
C THR A 11 -12.71 7.05 8.80
N SER A 12 -13.48 8.12 9.01
CA SER A 12 -13.64 9.24 8.06
C SER A 12 -12.36 10.05 7.79
N SER A 13 -11.41 10.05 8.73
CA SER A 13 -10.20 10.86 8.67
C SER A 13 -9.14 10.32 7.70
N ARG A 14 -9.11 9.00 7.47
CA ARG A 14 -8.08 8.33 6.66
C ARG A 14 -8.30 8.50 5.17
N TRP A 15 -9.55 8.42 4.77
CA TRP A 15 -9.96 8.64 3.39
C TRP A 15 -10.22 10.11 3.05
N ARG A 16 -9.73 11.06 3.88
CA ARG A 16 -10.06 12.48 3.74
C ARG A 16 -9.73 13.02 2.34
N ARG A 17 -8.55 12.69 1.78
CA ARG A 17 -8.17 13.16 0.43
C ARG A 17 -9.05 12.58 -0.66
N THR A 18 -9.34 11.28 -0.57
CA THR A 18 -10.22 10.60 -1.52
C THR A 18 -11.66 11.11 -1.42
N ARG A 19 -12.19 11.34 -0.22
CA ARG A 19 -13.51 11.95 -0.03
C ARG A 19 -13.57 13.38 -0.56
N ALA A 20 -12.53 14.18 -0.32
CA ALA A 20 -12.42 15.52 -0.89
C ALA A 20 -12.34 15.50 -2.43
N ALA A 21 -11.72 14.47 -3.00
CA ALA A 21 -11.69 14.26 -4.44
C ALA A 21 -13.07 13.85 -4.98
N LEU A 22 -13.77 12.94 -4.30
CA LEU A 22 -15.13 12.49 -4.66
C LEU A 22 -16.17 13.60 -4.60
N ALA A 23 -15.94 14.67 -3.83
CA ALA A 23 -16.80 15.86 -3.83
C ALA A 23 -16.68 16.71 -5.11
N LYS A 24 -15.73 16.41 -6.00
CA LYS A 24 -15.53 17.15 -7.25
C LYS A 24 -16.37 16.53 -8.37
N PRO A 25 -17.15 17.33 -9.13
CA PRO A 25 -18.04 16.82 -10.17
C PRO A 25 -17.29 16.16 -11.34
N ASP A 26 -16.08 16.63 -11.65
CA ASP A 26 -15.28 16.17 -12.79
C ASP A 26 -14.13 15.23 -12.38
N LEU A 27 -14.31 14.45 -11.31
CA LEU A 27 -13.27 13.53 -10.85
C LEU A 27 -13.03 12.43 -11.89
N SER A 28 -11.83 12.39 -12.46
CA SER A 28 -11.42 11.30 -13.35
C SER A 28 -11.08 10.02 -12.58
N VAL A 29 -11.22 8.88 -13.24
CA VAL A 29 -10.84 7.56 -12.70
C VAL A 29 -9.38 7.55 -12.24
N ALA A 30 -8.48 8.12 -13.04
CA ALA A 30 -7.06 8.21 -12.71
C ALA A 30 -6.80 9.06 -11.46
N ALA A 31 -7.48 10.21 -11.33
CA ALA A 31 -7.34 11.07 -10.16
C ALA A 31 -7.88 10.41 -8.89
N MET A 32 -8.96 9.64 -9.00
CA MET A 32 -9.51 8.83 -7.91
C MET A 32 -8.51 7.76 -7.45
N ALA A 33 -7.95 6.99 -8.40
CA ALA A 33 -6.96 5.96 -8.12
C ALA A 33 -5.70 6.54 -7.47
N GLU A 34 -5.21 7.68 -7.96
CA GLU A 34 -4.06 8.37 -7.38
C GLU A 34 -4.34 8.84 -5.94
N CYS A 35 -5.53 9.39 -5.66
CA CYS A 35 -5.92 9.80 -4.31
C CYS A 35 -6.00 8.60 -3.35
N ALA A 36 -6.56 7.47 -3.81
CA ALA A 36 -6.61 6.23 -3.04
C ALA A 36 -5.20 5.69 -2.77
N ALA A 37 -4.31 5.73 -3.77
CA ALA A 37 -2.90 5.41 -3.63
C ALA A 37 -2.25 6.33 -2.59
N ASP A 38 -2.35 7.63 -2.70
CA ASP A 38 -1.74 8.56 -1.73
C ASP A 38 -2.19 8.31 -0.29
N ASN A 39 -3.46 7.91 -0.06
CA ASN A 39 -3.91 7.48 1.26
C ASN A 39 -3.19 6.20 1.71
N LEU A 40 -3.15 5.17 0.87
CA LEU A 40 -2.39 3.94 1.16
C LEU A 40 -0.93 4.25 1.51
N GLN A 41 -0.31 5.24 0.86
CA GLN A 41 1.08 5.60 1.13
C GLN A 41 1.23 6.18 2.53
N SER A 42 0.30 7.09 2.85
CA SER A 42 0.27 7.79 4.11
C SER A 42 0.01 6.81 5.26
N GLU A 43 -0.87 5.83 5.05
CA GLU A 43 -1.16 4.76 6.00
C GLU A 43 0.03 3.80 6.18
N LEU A 44 0.67 3.36 5.09
CA LEU A 44 1.90 2.55 5.17
C LEU A 44 2.97 3.25 6.01
N GLN A 45 3.15 4.57 5.79
CA GLN A 45 4.20 5.34 6.44
C GLN A 45 3.90 5.72 7.90
N ARG A 46 2.64 5.95 8.26
CA ARG A 46 2.25 6.41 9.59
C ARG A 46 1.78 5.27 10.47
N SER A 47 0.81 4.52 9.97
CA SER A 47 0.01 3.57 10.73
C SER A 47 0.75 2.24 10.89
N LEU A 48 1.16 1.61 9.78
CA LEU A 48 1.88 0.33 9.81
C LEU A 48 3.28 0.48 10.42
N ALA A 49 3.97 1.56 10.10
CA ALA A 49 5.26 1.89 10.72
C ALA A 49 5.18 2.13 12.24
N GLN A 50 4.04 2.56 12.77
CA GLN A 50 3.85 2.76 14.20
C GLN A 50 3.44 1.46 14.90
N VAL A 51 2.49 0.71 14.33
CA VAL A 51 2.06 -0.61 14.80
C VAL A 51 3.25 -1.54 14.93
N PHE A 52 4.06 -1.66 13.88
CA PHE A 52 5.18 -2.60 13.86
C PHE A 52 6.46 -2.10 14.56
N ARG A 53 6.50 -0.85 15.01
CA ARG A 53 7.62 -0.35 15.83
C ARG A 53 7.37 -0.36 17.31
N LYS A 54 6.13 -0.04 17.72
CA LYS A 54 5.78 0.17 19.12
C LYS A 54 4.82 -0.90 19.65
N GLY A 55 4.17 -1.63 18.76
CA GLY A 55 3.24 -2.70 19.10
C GLY A 55 3.89 -4.07 19.12
N GLN A 56 3.07 -5.07 19.44
CA GLN A 56 3.44 -6.48 19.32
C GLN A 56 3.66 -6.84 17.85
N THR A 57 4.56 -7.79 17.61
CA THR A 57 4.88 -8.30 16.27
C THR A 57 3.80 -9.27 15.81
N LEU A 58 3.61 -9.43 14.50
CA LEU A 58 2.64 -10.41 13.97
C LEU A 58 3.06 -11.86 14.24
N LEU A 59 4.31 -12.08 14.64
CA LEU A 59 4.80 -13.38 15.10
C LEU A 59 3.93 -13.98 16.21
N THR A 60 3.42 -13.16 17.14
CA THR A 60 2.57 -13.66 18.24
C THR A 60 1.22 -14.18 17.72
N ILE A 61 0.71 -13.58 16.64
CA ILE A 61 -0.49 -14.06 15.96
C ILE A 61 -0.19 -15.39 15.29
N LEU A 62 0.95 -15.52 14.59
CA LEU A 62 1.37 -16.77 13.96
C LEU A 62 1.51 -17.92 14.95
N GLN A 63 2.18 -17.68 16.09
CA GLN A 63 2.35 -18.68 17.14
C GLN A 63 0.99 -19.16 17.67
N ALA A 64 0.05 -18.24 17.85
CA ALA A 64 -1.29 -18.57 18.31
C ALA A 64 -2.18 -19.28 17.26
N VAL A 65 -1.79 -19.34 15.98
CA VAL A 65 -2.59 -20.01 14.91
C VAL A 65 -2.70 -21.50 15.17
N ASP A 66 -1.63 -22.12 15.65
CA ASP A 66 -1.55 -23.56 15.94
C ASP A 66 -1.99 -23.89 17.38
N GLU A 67 -2.34 -22.89 18.19
CA GLU A 67 -2.82 -23.05 19.56
C GLU A 67 -4.36 -23.15 19.65
N HIS A 68 -4.88 -23.21 20.89
CA HIS A 68 -6.31 -23.26 21.16
C HIS A 68 -7.04 -21.98 20.68
N PRO A 69 -8.30 -22.06 20.19
CA PRO A 69 -9.07 -20.88 19.73
C PRO A 69 -9.24 -19.74 20.75
N SER A 70 -9.04 -20.00 22.05
CA SER A 70 -9.01 -19.00 23.11
C SER A 70 -7.74 -18.16 23.10
N ALA A 71 -6.57 -18.78 22.85
CA ALA A 71 -5.28 -18.10 22.76
C ALA A 71 -5.22 -17.17 21.55
N MET A 72 -5.70 -17.61 20.39
CA MET A 72 -5.84 -16.77 19.19
C MET A 72 -6.73 -15.54 19.44
N ARG A 73 -7.87 -15.71 20.12
CA ARG A 73 -8.75 -14.58 20.46
C ARG A 73 -8.09 -13.59 21.42
N ALA A 74 -7.32 -14.09 22.39
CA ALA A 74 -6.55 -13.24 23.30
C ALA A 74 -5.45 -12.47 22.55
N ALA A 75 -4.70 -13.15 21.68
CA ALA A 75 -3.65 -12.53 20.87
C ALA A 75 -4.20 -11.41 19.97
N ILE A 76 -5.31 -11.64 19.27
CA ILE A 76 -5.99 -10.61 18.47
C ILE A 76 -6.45 -9.43 19.33
N ARG A 77 -7.00 -9.70 20.53
CA ARG A 77 -7.54 -8.64 21.41
C ARG A 77 -6.47 -7.72 21.96
N ILE A 78 -5.28 -8.27 22.25
CA ILE A 78 -4.14 -7.52 22.81
C ILE A 78 -3.37 -6.78 21.71
N PHE A 79 -3.44 -7.28 20.47
CA PHE A 79 -2.82 -6.63 19.33
C PHE A 79 -3.45 -5.26 19.07
N GLN A 80 -2.60 -4.24 18.86
CA GLN A 80 -3.04 -2.85 18.72
C GLN A 80 -4.01 -2.68 17.55
N ASP A 81 -3.77 -3.39 16.45
CA ASP A 81 -4.60 -3.37 15.25
C ASP A 81 -5.30 -4.72 14.98
N GLN A 82 -6.52 -4.84 15.48
CA GLN A 82 -7.26 -6.11 15.38
C GLN A 82 -7.56 -6.52 13.94
N GLN A 83 -7.71 -5.58 13.01
CA GLN A 83 -7.93 -5.90 11.60
C GLN A 83 -6.68 -6.53 11.00
N LEU A 84 -5.52 -5.93 11.25
CA LEU A 84 -4.24 -6.48 10.79
C LEU A 84 -3.95 -7.86 11.38
N ALA A 85 -4.27 -8.07 12.66
CA ALA A 85 -4.14 -9.37 13.31
C ALA A 85 -5.06 -10.42 12.67
N ARG A 86 -6.30 -10.06 12.32
CA ARG A 86 -7.23 -10.93 11.59
C ARG A 86 -6.73 -11.26 10.20
N ILE A 87 -6.24 -10.26 9.45
CA ILE A 87 -5.64 -10.45 8.12
C ILE A 87 -4.45 -11.41 8.21
N ALA A 88 -3.54 -11.23 9.16
CA ALA A 88 -2.40 -12.11 9.34
C ALA A 88 -2.81 -13.55 9.68
N ARG A 89 -3.82 -13.73 10.55
CA ARG A 89 -4.41 -15.04 10.83
C ARG A 89 -5.02 -15.67 9.59
N ASP A 90 -5.82 -14.93 8.84
CA ASP A 90 -6.53 -15.45 7.68
C ASP A 90 -5.55 -15.77 6.55
N ALA A 91 -4.50 -14.97 6.38
CA ALA A 91 -3.38 -15.25 5.50
C ALA A 91 -2.63 -16.53 5.91
N ALA A 92 -2.35 -16.71 7.20
CA ALA A 92 -1.69 -17.92 7.70
C ALA A 92 -2.52 -19.19 7.45
N LYS A 93 -3.85 -19.08 7.48
CA LYS A 93 -4.76 -20.19 7.17
C LYS A 93 -4.93 -20.43 5.66
N ALA A 94 -4.85 -19.39 4.86
CA ALA A 94 -5.02 -19.45 3.40
C ALA A 94 -3.72 -19.82 2.67
N ALA A 95 -2.56 -19.58 3.27
CA ALA A 95 -1.26 -19.87 2.68
C ALA A 95 -1.09 -21.37 2.45
N VAL A 96 -0.64 -21.74 1.24
CA VAL A 96 -0.36 -23.14 0.87
C VAL A 96 0.77 -23.73 1.71
N THR A 97 1.74 -22.88 2.09
CA THR A 97 2.90 -23.25 2.90
C THR A 97 2.96 -22.40 4.16
N LYS A 98 3.43 -22.97 5.26
CA LYS A 98 3.72 -22.23 6.52
C LYS A 98 4.97 -21.33 6.45
N ASP A 99 5.51 -21.10 5.25
CA ASP A 99 6.62 -20.17 5.08
C ASP A 99 6.16 -18.72 5.32
N ILE A 100 6.98 -17.96 6.03
CA ILE A 100 6.69 -16.59 6.42
C ILE A 100 6.54 -15.70 5.18
N SER A 101 7.36 -15.94 4.15
CA SER A 101 7.32 -15.17 2.91
C SER A 101 5.97 -15.33 2.19
N THR A 102 5.47 -16.56 2.07
CA THR A 102 4.17 -16.88 1.48
C THR A 102 3.03 -16.25 2.29
N ILE A 103 3.09 -16.34 3.63
CA ILE A 103 2.07 -15.76 4.50
C ILE A 103 2.07 -14.23 4.38
N ALA A 104 3.24 -13.60 4.31
CA ALA A 104 3.37 -12.16 4.12
C ALA A 104 2.78 -11.70 2.78
N GLN A 105 2.99 -12.47 1.71
CA GLN A 105 2.39 -12.22 0.41
C GLN A 105 0.85 -12.29 0.47
N CYS A 106 0.30 -13.38 1.01
CA CYS A 106 -1.14 -13.52 1.18
C CYS A 106 -1.75 -12.39 2.02
N ALA A 107 -1.10 -12.01 3.13
CA ALA A 107 -1.57 -10.92 3.99
C ALA A 107 -1.53 -9.57 3.26
N ALA A 108 -0.48 -9.31 2.47
CA ALA A 108 -0.36 -8.09 1.68
C ALA A 108 -1.47 -8.01 0.62
N ASP A 109 -1.76 -9.12 -0.06
CA ASP A 109 -2.80 -9.21 -1.07
C ASP A 109 -4.19 -8.99 -0.47
N MET A 110 -4.50 -9.65 0.65
CA MET A 110 -5.76 -9.45 1.38
C MET A 110 -5.95 -7.99 1.83
N LEU A 111 -4.87 -7.33 2.25
CA LEU A 111 -4.92 -5.92 2.67
C LEU A 111 -5.17 -4.99 1.48
N ILE A 112 -4.49 -5.23 0.36
CA ILE A 112 -4.68 -4.48 -0.90
C ILE A 112 -6.12 -4.64 -1.40
N ASP A 113 -6.63 -5.88 -1.44
CA ASP A 113 -8.00 -6.17 -1.86
C ASP A 113 -9.04 -5.47 -0.99
N GLY A 114 -8.84 -5.48 0.33
CA GLY A 114 -9.71 -4.78 1.28
C GLY A 114 -9.77 -3.28 1.02
N LEU A 115 -8.62 -2.66 0.73
CA LEU A 115 -8.52 -1.24 0.40
C LEU A 115 -9.14 -0.90 -0.95
N MET A 116 -8.95 -1.75 -1.95
CA MET A 116 -9.58 -1.58 -3.27
C MET A 116 -11.10 -1.63 -3.15
N LYS A 117 -11.63 -2.67 -2.50
CA LYS A 117 -13.07 -2.81 -2.24
C LYS A 117 -13.62 -1.58 -1.53
N GLN A 118 -12.87 -1.03 -0.59
CA GLN A 118 -13.29 0.18 0.08
C GLN A 118 -13.31 1.42 -0.82
N ALA A 119 -12.29 1.61 -1.66
CA ALA A 119 -12.25 2.71 -2.62
C ALA A 119 -13.45 2.64 -3.58
N LEU A 120 -13.82 1.44 -4.03
CA LEU A 120 -15.01 1.20 -4.85
C LEU A 120 -16.30 1.50 -4.09
N ILE A 121 -16.44 1.04 -2.84
CA ILE A 121 -17.61 1.35 -2.00
C ILE A 121 -17.74 2.87 -1.79
N LEU A 122 -16.63 3.58 -1.55
CA LEU A 122 -16.63 5.03 -1.39
C LEU A 122 -17.05 5.74 -2.67
N ALA A 123 -16.53 5.32 -3.83
CA ALA A 123 -16.94 5.83 -5.13
C ALA A 123 -18.45 5.64 -5.35
N ASN A 124 -18.95 4.41 -5.14
CA ASN A 124 -20.35 4.08 -5.32
C ASN A 124 -21.28 4.88 -4.39
N ASN A 125 -20.92 5.01 -3.10
CA ASN A 125 -21.70 5.77 -2.12
C ASN A 125 -21.77 7.28 -2.43
N ASN A 126 -20.85 7.82 -3.24
CA ASN A 126 -20.87 9.22 -3.67
C ASN A 126 -21.47 9.39 -5.08
N GLY A 127 -22.06 8.33 -5.65
CA GLY A 127 -22.64 8.37 -6.99
C GLY A 127 -21.62 8.53 -8.12
N CYS A 128 -20.33 8.34 -7.84
CA CYS A 128 -19.27 8.40 -8.84
C CYS A 128 -19.09 7.03 -9.50
N PHE A 129 -18.79 7.02 -10.80
CA PHE A 129 -18.44 5.81 -11.55
C PHE A 129 -19.50 4.69 -11.44
N GLN A 130 -20.79 5.02 -11.67
CA GLN A 130 -21.89 4.05 -11.55
C GLN A 130 -22.00 3.10 -12.75
N ASP A 131 -21.43 3.46 -13.89
CA ASP A 131 -21.42 2.58 -15.07
C ASP A 131 -20.32 1.52 -14.95
N ARG A 132 -20.65 0.32 -15.43
CA ARG A 132 -19.77 -0.86 -15.33
C ARG A 132 -18.39 -0.62 -15.95
N GLN A 133 -18.32 0.09 -17.06
CA GLN A 133 -17.04 0.39 -17.74
C GLN A 133 -16.13 1.27 -16.87
N ARG A 134 -16.68 2.30 -16.21
CA ARG A 134 -15.91 3.13 -15.28
C ARG A 134 -15.53 2.39 -13.99
N ILE A 135 -16.35 1.46 -13.51
CA ILE A 135 -15.99 0.60 -12.37
C ILE A 135 -14.80 -0.28 -12.74
N GLU A 136 -14.86 -0.99 -13.87
CA GLU A 136 -13.76 -1.85 -14.35
C GLU A 136 -12.48 -1.03 -14.62
N ALA A 137 -12.62 0.18 -15.18
CA ALA A 137 -11.49 1.10 -15.36
C ALA A 137 -10.89 1.55 -14.01
N LEU A 138 -11.73 1.80 -13.00
CA LEU A 138 -11.28 2.17 -11.66
C LEU A 138 -10.59 1.00 -10.94
N GLU A 139 -11.12 -0.21 -11.06
CA GLU A 139 -10.48 -1.42 -10.56
C GLU A 139 -9.10 -1.60 -11.19
N SER A 140 -8.99 -1.49 -12.51
CA SER A 140 -7.70 -1.58 -13.22
C SER A 140 -6.72 -0.50 -12.75
N ALA A 141 -7.18 0.75 -12.64
CA ALA A 141 -6.34 1.87 -12.17
C ALA A 141 -5.86 1.67 -10.73
N LEU A 142 -6.72 1.18 -9.83
CA LEU A 142 -6.37 0.87 -8.45
C LEU A 142 -5.36 -0.28 -8.36
N THR A 143 -5.56 -1.35 -9.14
CA THR A 143 -4.61 -2.47 -9.21
C THR A 143 -3.22 -1.98 -9.63
N ASN A 144 -3.15 -1.15 -10.68
CA ASN A 144 -1.89 -0.61 -11.16
C ASN A 144 -1.19 0.24 -10.10
N GLU A 145 -1.89 1.18 -9.47
CA GLU A 145 -1.29 2.05 -8.45
C GLU A 145 -0.90 1.30 -7.16
N PHE A 146 -1.67 0.30 -6.75
CA PHE A 146 -1.37 -0.50 -5.55
C PHE A 146 -0.26 -1.53 -5.79
N SER A 147 -0.15 -2.08 -7.00
CA SER A 147 0.91 -3.05 -7.36
C SER A 147 2.31 -2.51 -7.11
N VAL A 148 2.54 -1.22 -7.37
CA VAL A 148 3.81 -0.52 -7.14
C VAL A 148 4.26 -0.60 -5.67
N ARG A 149 3.33 -0.80 -4.75
CA ARG A 149 3.55 -0.72 -3.30
C ARG A 149 3.46 -2.07 -2.62
N ARG A 150 2.98 -3.08 -3.34
CA ARG A 150 2.85 -4.46 -2.87
C ARG A 150 4.16 -4.99 -2.29
N SER A 151 5.27 -4.84 -3.01
CA SER A 151 6.59 -5.33 -2.55
C SER A 151 7.02 -4.71 -1.22
N THR A 152 6.76 -3.42 -1.03
CA THR A 152 7.07 -2.72 0.23
C THR A 152 6.18 -3.21 1.36
N LEU A 153 4.89 -3.43 1.10
CA LEU A 153 3.95 -3.96 2.08
C LEU A 153 4.33 -5.39 2.50
N VAL A 154 4.69 -6.25 1.53
CA VAL A 154 5.16 -7.62 1.80
C VAL A 154 6.38 -7.59 2.72
N ALA A 155 7.42 -6.83 2.37
CA ALA A 155 8.65 -6.76 3.16
C ALA A 155 8.39 -6.29 4.60
N VAL A 156 7.45 -5.35 4.79
CA VAL A 156 7.07 -4.85 6.11
C VAL A 156 6.33 -5.91 6.94
N ILE A 157 5.36 -6.58 6.33
CA ILE A 157 4.61 -7.65 7.00
C ILE A 157 5.55 -8.81 7.33
N GLU A 158 6.40 -9.22 6.39
CA GLU A 158 7.39 -10.27 6.56
C GLU A 158 8.34 -9.98 7.74
N THR A 159 8.90 -8.77 7.79
CA THR A 159 9.76 -8.33 8.90
C THR A 159 9.04 -8.45 10.26
N SER A 160 7.76 -8.07 10.30
CA SER A 160 6.92 -8.18 11.51
C SER A 160 6.61 -9.63 11.88
N LEU A 161 6.34 -10.50 10.90
CA LEU A 161 6.12 -11.92 11.11
C LEU A 161 7.38 -12.65 11.57
N GLN A 162 8.58 -12.16 11.20
CA GLN A 162 9.86 -12.63 11.72
C GLN A 162 10.17 -12.15 13.15
N GLY A 163 9.29 -11.34 13.75
CA GLY A 163 9.50 -10.78 15.08
C GLY A 163 10.50 -9.63 15.13
N GLN A 164 10.90 -9.08 13.98
CA GLN A 164 11.86 -7.98 13.91
C GLN A 164 11.17 -6.61 13.92
N PRO A 165 11.80 -5.58 14.51
CA PRO A 165 11.24 -4.23 14.50
C PRO A 165 11.31 -3.62 13.10
N VAL A 166 10.19 -3.09 12.61
CA VAL A 166 10.11 -2.50 11.26
C VAL A 166 10.77 -1.11 11.21
N LYS A 167 11.77 -0.95 10.33
CA LYS A 167 12.50 0.31 10.12
C LYS A 167 11.62 1.42 9.49
N LYS A 168 12.11 2.67 9.48
CA LYS A 168 11.45 3.80 8.77
C LYS A 168 11.38 3.52 7.28
N LEU A 169 10.16 3.35 6.78
CA LEU A 169 9.87 3.35 5.35
C LEU A 169 10.25 4.72 4.78
N LYS A 170 11.17 4.71 3.80
CA LYS A 170 11.56 5.92 3.08
C LYS A 170 10.37 6.40 2.25
N THR A 171 10.14 7.71 2.25
CA THR A 171 9.13 8.33 1.40
C THR A 171 9.51 8.14 -0.06
N VAL A 172 8.76 7.31 -0.80
CA VAL A 172 8.79 7.33 -2.26
C VAL A 172 8.17 8.65 -2.68
N ARG A 173 9.00 9.68 -2.89
CA ARG A 173 8.55 10.88 -3.58
C ARG A 173 8.27 10.44 -5.02
N LYS A 174 7.00 10.36 -5.43
CA LYS A 174 6.67 10.46 -6.86
C LYS A 174 7.39 11.75 -7.30
N ASN A 175 8.31 11.66 -8.25
CA ASN A 175 8.76 12.83 -8.99
C ASN A 175 7.50 13.37 -9.66
N ARG A 176 6.77 14.23 -8.95
CA ARG A 176 5.75 15.07 -9.55
C ARG A 176 6.55 15.89 -10.53
N ILE A 177 6.50 15.51 -11.81
CA ILE A 177 6.77 16.45 -12.88
C ILE A 177 5.86 17.63 -12.53
N PRO A 178 6.41 18.78 -12.12
CA PRO A 178 5.56 19.93 -11.85
C PRO A 178 4.74 20.14 -13.12
N MET A 179 3.41 20.24 -12.98
CA MET A 179 2.61 20.87 -14.03
C MET A 179 3.09 22.32 -14.09
N THR A 180 4.21 22.56 -14.79
CA THR A 180 4.60 23.86 -15.25
C THR A 180 3.56 24.25 -16.29
N ALA A 181 2.61 25.07 -15.85
CA ALA A 181 1.96 26.02 -16.73
C ALA A 181 3.09 26.78 -17.45
N GLY A 182 3.22 26.54 -18.76
CA GLY A 182 4.14 27.26 -19.65
C GLY A 182 5.63 27.04 -19.38
N ALA A 183 6.24 26.08 -20.07
CA ALA A 183 7.69 26.14 -20.31
C ALA A 183 7.97 25.61 -21.71
N ALA A 184 8.49 26.52 -22.53
CA ALA A 184 8.89 26.30 -23.91
C ALA A 184 9.86 25.13 -24.05
N VAL A 185 9.68 24.41 -25.16
CA VAL A 185 10.66 23.47 -25.71
C VAL A 185 11.97 24.22 -25.93
N LEU A 186 12.98 23.91 -25.11
CA LEU A 186 14.38 24.17 -25.42
C LEU A 186 15.11 22.83 -25.37
N ILE A 187 15.31 22.28 -26.56
CA ILE A 187 16.14 21.12 -26.84
C ILE A 187 17.58 21.50 -26.47
N PRO A 188 18.28 20.79 -25.58
CA PRO A 188 19.72 20.96 -25.47
C PRO A 188 20.38 20.21 -26.63
N LEU A 189 20.92 20.98 -27.58
CA LEU A 189 21.93 20.53 -28.53
C LEU A 189 23.07 19.86 -27.75
N ALA A 190 23.16 18.53 -27.87
CA ALA A 190 24.28 17.76 -27.36
C ALA A 190 25.57 18.21 -28.05
N ILE A 191 26.46 18.83 -27.28
CA ILE A 191 27.83 19.13 -27.68
C ILE A 191 28.56 17.79 -27.85
N VAL A 192 28.85 17.46 -29.10
CA VAL A 192 29.69 16.33 -29.51
C VAL A 192 31.12 16.55 -28.99
N LYS A 193 31.50 15.84 -27.92
CA LYS A 193 32.91 15.66 -27.57
C LYS A 193 33.51 14.62 -28.51
N ARG A 194 34.26 15.08 -29.54
CA ARG A 194 35.16 14.23 -30.33
C ARG A 194 36.28 13.72 -29.43
N GLY A 195 36.17 12.48 -28.96
CA GLY A 195 37.30 11.74 -28.40
C GLY A 195 38.16 11.19 -29.53
N GLY A 196 39.36 11.74 -29.70
CA GLY A 196 40.37 11.23 -30.63
C GLY A 196 40.91 9.88 -30.13
N ASN A 197 40.62 8.81 -30.89
CA ASN A 197 41.26 7.52 -30.71
C ASN A 197 42.67 7.58 -31.31
N HIS A 198 43.67 7.71 -30.45
CA HIS A 198 45.05 7.42 -30.80
C HIS A 198 45.28 5.92 -30.66
N VAL A 199 45.45 5.23 -31.78
CA VAL A 199 45.83 3.82 -31.84
C VAL A 199 47.34 3.71 -31.71
N PRO A 200 47.90 2.89 -30.80
CA PRO A 200 49.30 2.48 -30.89
C PRO A 200 49.40 1.21 -31.74
N ARG A 201 50.19 1.25 -32.81
CA ARG A 201 50.63 0.06 -33.57
C ARG A 201 51.71 -0.68 -32.77
N PRO A 202 51.64 -2.02 -32.71
CA PRO A 202 52.81 -2.85 -32.51
C PRO A 202 53.21 -3.58 -33.81
N TYR A 203 54.50 -3.45 -34.13
CA TYR A 203 55.37 -4.24 -35.03
C TYR A 203 54.97 -4.42 -36.49
#